data_AF-A0AAD7FYE0-F1
#
_entry.id   AF-A0AAD7FYE0-F1
#
_cell.length_a   1.000
_cell.length_b   1.000
_cell.length_c   1.000
_cell.angle_alpha   90.00
_cell.angle_beta   90.00
_cell.angle_gamma   90.00
#
_symmetry.space_group_name_H-M   'P 1'
#
loop_
_entity.id
_entity.type
_entity.pdbx_description
1 polymer ?
#
loop_
_entity_poly.entity_id
_entity_poly.type
_entity_poly.pdbx_seq_one_letter_code
_entity_poly.pdbx_strand_id
1 'polypeptide(L)'
;MRPSSLSFLLLQLCLPVAWASVTVYNQQPFGDQTKSVASGSNTAAAAAYTGSAAYDPTVLDAPGVPNPAPPTKFFQQLSSAPVPGLSIPQSGYFFGFSVEFSVANQVLGTNSTRLAVPFLNLMANIQARGGSVRVRVGGNTQDYATMFPSLPGGKMLLKQAQDTANPTDTPALLFTPDVLYMMANISALVNVEWYLGIPLNDTANLRLQIAEAAEPILGDKLIGFQVGNEPDQYPLHQHRPPTYGPANFSADFGLVDAALLFRVNGSRKKCGTSTLSRPLAESR
;
A
#
# COMPACT_ATOMS: atom_id res chain seq x y z
N MET A 1 30.88 -40.84 -18.61
CA MET A 1 31.52 -40.49 -17.32
C MET A 1 30.41 -40.09 -16.35
N ARG A 2 30.21 -40.85 -15.28
CA ARG A 2 29.16 -40.58 -14.27
C ARG A 2 29.65 -39.47 -13.34
N PRO A 3 28.88 -38.38 -13.09
CA PRO A 3 29.27 -37.40 -12.10
C PRO A 3 29.20 -38.04 -10.70
N SER A 4 30.31 -37.92 -9.98
CA SER A 4 30.54 -38.45 -8.65
C SER A 4 29.57 -37.84 -7.63
N SER A 5 28.82 -38.68 -6.93
CA SER A 5 27.88 -38.35 -5.85
C SER A 5 28.52 -37.68 -4.62
N LEU A 6 29.83 -37.38 -4.64
CA LEU A 6 30.55 -36.71 -3.56
C LEU A 6 30.47 -35.18 -3.61
N SER A 7 30.18 -34.57 -4.77
CA SER A 7 30.12 -33.11 -4.90
C SER A 7 28.81 -32.49 -4.41
N PHE A 8 27.74 -33.28 -4.23
CA PHE A 8 26.46 -32.79 -3.70
C PHE A 8 26.46 -32.63 -2.17
N LEU A 9 27.36 -33.30 -1.44
CA LEU A 9 27.39 -33.26 0.02
C LEU A 9 28.15 -32.02 0.55
N LEU A 10 29.09 -31.46 -0.22
CA LEU A 10 29.85 -30.27 0.20
C LEU A 10 29.11 -28.94 -0.01
N LEU A 11 28.09 -28.89 -0.88
CA LEU A 11 27.36 -27.65 -1.17
C LEU A 11 26.25 -27.35 -0.13
N GLN A 12 25.92 -28.31 0.75
CA GLN A 12 24.94 -28.11 1.83
C GLN A 12 25.53 -27.41 3.07
N LEU A 13 26.85 -27.24 3.16
CA LEU A 13 27.52 -26.61 4.30
C LEU A 13 27.64 -25.08 4.21
N CYS A 14 27.17 -24.46 3.12
CA CYS A 14 27.28 -23.01 2.86
C CYS A 14 25.92 -22.27 2.86
N LEU A 15 24.88 -22.80 3.52
CA LEU A 15 23.65 -22.04 3.72
C LEU A 15 23.84 -21.02 4.85
N PRO A 16 23.64 -19.71 4.61
CA PRO A 16 23.65 -18.72 5.68
C PRO A 16 22.48 -19.00 6.63
N VAL A 17 22.80 -19.16 7.91
CA VAL A 17 21.79 -19.22 8.97
C VAL A 17 21.06 -17.88 8.99
N ALA A 18 19.80 -17.87 8.59
CA ALA A 18 18.96 -16.68 8.74
C ALA A 18 18.58 -16.52 10.22
N TRP A 19 19.08 -15.47 10.86
CA TRP A 19 18.69 -15.10 12.22
C TRP A 19 17.37 -14.36 12.16
N ALA A 20 16.26 -15.10 12.14
CA ALA A 20 14.93 -14.53 12.31
C ALA A 20 14.63 -14.42 13.81
N SER A 21 14.51 -13.20 14.34
CA SER A 21 13.95 -12.99 15.68
C SER A 21 12.42 -13.03 15.59
N VAL A 22 11.80 -14.04 16.19
CA VAL A 22 10.35 -14.06 16.43
C VAL A 22 10.10 -13.43 17.79
N THR A 23 9.36 -12.33 17.84
CA THR A 23 8.85 -11.81 19.11
C THR A 23 7.73 -12.73 19.58
N VAL A 24 8.02 -13.58 20.57
CA VAL A 24 7.03 -14.43 21.21
C VAL A 24 6.51 -13.70 22.45
N TYR A 25 5.21 -13.38 22.46
CA TYR A 25 4.54 -12.90 23.67
C TYR A 25 4.36 -14.07 24.65
N ASN A 26 4.58 -13.85 25.96
CA ASN A 26 4.44 -14.81 27.08
C ASN A 26 5.55 -15.86 27.30
N GLN A 27 6.82 -15.58 27.00
CA GLN A 27 7.92 -16.48 27.39
C GLN A 27 8.22 -16.41 28.90
N GLN A 28 8.20 -17.55 29.61
CA GLN A 28 8.71 -17.62 30.98
C GLN A 28 10.23 -17.38 31.00
N PRO A 29 10.78 -16.60 31.96
CA PRO A 29 10.18 -16.17 33.22
C PRO A 29 9.46 -14.82 33.16
N PHE A 30 9.46 -14.13 32.02
CA PHE A 30 8.85 -12.80 31.87
C PHE A 30 7.31 -12.84 31.73
N GLY A 31 6.73 -13.96 31.30
CA GLY A 31 5.29 -14.16 31.21
C GLY A 31 4.54 -14.25 32.55
N ASP A 32 5.26 -14.41 33.67
CA ASP A 32 4.65 -14.42 35.00
C ASP A 32 4.54 -13.01 35.62
N GLN A 33 5.22 -11.99 35.07
CA GLN A 33 5.06 -10.60 35.55
C GLN A 33 3.82 -9.90 34.99
N THR A 34 3.16 -10.47 33.98
CA THR A 34 1.86 -10.01 33.44
C THR A 34 0.68 -10.84 33.94
N LYS A 35 0.90 -11.87 34.77
CA LYS A 35 -0.20 -12.46 35.55
C LYS A 35 -0.53 -11.49 36.68
N SER A 36 -1.60 -10.74 36.49
CA SER A 36 -2.32 -10.11 37.59
C SER A 36 -2.43 -11.13 38.71
N VAL A 37 -1.74 -10.86 39.81
CA VAL A 37 -1.86 -11.64 41.05
C VAL A 37 -3.35 -11.62 41.37
N ALA A 38 -3.99 -12.79 41.32
CA ALA A 38 -5.37 -12.94 41.70
C ALA A 38 -5.48 -12.62 43.20
N SER A 39 -5.76 -11.36 43.51
CA SER A 39 -6.35 -10.99 44.79
C SER A 39 -7.75 -11.57 44.78
N GLY A 40 -7.95 -12.65 45.55
CA GLY A 40 -9.19 -13.40 45.57
C GLY A 40 -10.39 -12.50 45.89
N SER A 41 -11.28 -12.35 44.92
CA SER A 41 -12.67 -12.01 45.16
C SER A 41 -13.48 -13.31 45.21
N ASN A 42 -13.71 -13.81 46.41
CA ASN A 42 -14.81 -14.74 46.64
C ASN A 42 -16.12 -13.98 46.38
N THR A 43 -16.79 -14.23 45.24
CA THR A 43 -18.24 -14.56 45.18
C THR A 43 -18.79 -14.55 43.74
N ALA A 44 -19.66 -15.53 43.50
CA ALA A 44 -20.60 -15.74 42.40
C ALA A 44 -20.04 -16.32 41.07
N ALA A 45 -20.56 -17.51 40.72
CA ALA A 45 -20.39 -18.13 39.42
C ALA A 45 -20.94 -17.19 38.33
N ALA A 46 -20.09 -16.81 37.37
CA ALA A 46 -20.52 -16.04 36.21
C ALA A 46 -21.60 -16.83 35.46
N ALA A 47 -22.83 -16.32 35.44
CA ALA A 47 -23.83 -16.79 34.50
C ALA A 47 -23.28 -16.44 33.10
N ALA A 48 -22.91 -17.46 32.32
CA ALA A 48 -22.35 -17.27 31.00
C ALA A 48 -23.38 -16.59 30.10
N TYR A 49 -23.14 -15.33 29.73
CA TYR A 49 -23.92 -14.63 28.73
C TYR A 49 -23.75 -15.35 27.38
N THR A 50 -24.84 -15.91 26.84
CA THR A 50 -24.82 -16.73 25.62
C THR A 50 -25.09 -15.90 24.34
N GLY A 51 -25.15 -14.57 24.44
CA GLY A 51 -25.30 -13.68 23.30
C GLY A 51 -23.97 -13.38 22.59
N SER A 52 -24.01 -12.55 21.55
CA SER A 52 -22.78 -12.08 20.89
C SER A 52 -21.93 -11.28 21.89
N ALA A 53 -20.65 -11.60 21.99
CA ALA A 53 -19.70 -10.95 22.91
C ALA A 53 -19.65 -9.41 22.78
N ALA A 54 -20.08 -8.88 21.62
CA ALA A 54 -20.19 -7.43 21.39
C ALA A 54 -21.32 -6.73 22.19
N TYR A 55 -22.27 -7.49 22.75
CA TYR A 55 -23.41 -6.96 23.51
C TYR A 55 -23.48 -7.50 24.93
N ASP A 56 -22.36 -8.01 25.46
CA ASP A 56 -22.27 -8.47 26.83
C ASP A 56 -22.54 -7.29 27.79
N PRO A 57 -23.64 -7.29 28.56
CA PRO A 57 -23.97 -6.20 29.47
C PRO A 57 -23.15 -6.24 30.77
N THR A 58 -22.21 -7.19 30.90
CA THR A 58 -21.42 -7.36 32.11
C THR A 58 -20.54 -6.13 32.36
N VAL A 59 -20.87 -5.38 33.40
CA VAL A 59 -20.03 -4.29 33.91
C VAL A 59 -18.99 -4.89 34.83
N LEU A 60 -17.72 -4.86 34.43
CA LEU A 60 -16.61 -5.31 35.26
C LEU A 60 -16.28 -4.24 36.30
N ASP A 61 -16.42 -4.58 37.58
CA ASP A 61 -15.91 -3.73 38.66
C ASP A 61 -14.39 -3.80 38.68
N ALA A 62 -13.74 -2.65 38.49
CA ALA A 62 -12.29 -2.57 38.56
C ALA A 62 -11.82 -2.93 39.98
N PRO A 63 -10.80 -3.79 40.14
CA PRO A 63 -10.23 -4.08 41.44
C PRO A 63 -9.74 -2.79 42.11
N GLY A 64 -9.94 -2.70 43.43
CA GLY A 64 -9.47 -1.56 44.20
C GLY A 64 -7.96 -1.34 44.04
N VAL A 65 -7.54 -0.08 44.09
CA VAL A 65 -6.12 0.28 44.03
C VAL A 65 -5.38 -0.43 45.17
N PRO A 66 -4.20 -1.05 44.93
CA PRO A 66 -3.41 -1.68 45.99
C PRO A 66 -3.18 -0.72 47.17
N ASN A 67 -3.16 -1.23 48.41
CA ASN A 67 -2.90 -0.45 49.62
C ASN A 67 -1.58 -0.90 50.28
N PRO A 68 -0.56 -0.02 50.40
CA PRO A 68 -0.56 1.38 49.99
C PRO A 68 -0.55 1.58 48.47
N ALA A 69 -1.15 2.68 48.02
CA ALA A 69 -1.19 3.03 46.60
C ALA A 69 0.25 3.18 46.05
N PRO A 70 0.51 2.71 44.81
CA PRO A 70 1.79 2.96 44.15
C PRO A 70 2.06 4.47 44.06
N PRO A 71 3.33 4.91 44.15
CA PRO A 71 3.67 6.32 44.01
C PRO A 71 3.25 6.86 42.65
N THR A 72 2.42 7.91 42.61
CA THR A 72 1.99 8.59 41.38
C THR A 72 3.04 9.58 40.84
N LYS A 73 4.15 9.75 41.57
CA LYS A 73 5.30 10.57 41.18
C LYS A 73 6.50 9.66 41.00
N PHE A 74 6.88 9.44 39.75
CA PHE A 74 8.12 8.80 39.38
C PHE A 74 8.90 9.72 38.44
N PHE A 75 10.22 9.76 38.60
CA PHE A 75 11.08 10.49 37.69
C PHE A 75 11.39 9.61 36.49
N GLN A 76 10.85 9.96 35.33
CA GLN A 76 11.31 9.41 34.06
C GLN A 76 12.41 10.32 33.52
N GLN A 77 13.67 9.91 33.66
CA GLN A 77 14.80 10.66 33.11
C GLN A 77 14.77 10.52 31.58
N LEU A 78 14.32 11.57 30.89
CA LEU A 78 14.42 11.65 29.43
C LEU A 78 15.91 11.85 29.09
N SER A 79 16.53 10.83 28.50
CA SER A 79 17.87 10.97 27.95
C SER A 79 17.78 11.80 26.67
N SER A 80 18.45 12.95 26.65
CA SER A 80 18.65 13.75 25.42
C SER A 80 19.81 13.23 24.57
N ALA A 81 20.62 12.30 25.11
CA ALA A 81 21.67 11.65 24.34
C ALA A 81 21.04 10.71 23.29
N PRO A 82 21.49 10.74 22.02
CA PRO A 82 21.08 9.78 21.02
C PRO A 82 21.30 8.36 21.54
N VAL A 83 20.24 7.56 21.62
CA VAL A 83 20.38 6.16 22.01
C VAL A 83 21.17 5.45 20.90
N PRO A 84 22.35 4.90 21.18
CA PRO A 84 23.14 4.20 20.17
C PRO A 84 22.36 3.01 19.61
N GLY A 85 22.41 2.80 18.30
CA GLY A 85 21.77 1.66 17.64
C GLY A 85 20.28 1.85 17.26
N LEU A 86 19.73 3.07 17.36
CA LEU A 86 18.42 3.36 16.79
C LEU A 86 18.46 3.33 15.24
N SER A 87 17.34 2.91 14.63
CA SER A 87 17.17 2.95 13.17
C SER A 87 17.08 4.40 12.66
N ILE A 88 17.12 4.56 11.33
CA ILE A 88 16.77 5.85 10.72
C ILE A 88 15.37 6.29 11.16
N PRO A 89 15.12 7.61 11.32
CA PRO A 89 13.79 8.12 11.58
C PRO A 89 12.81 7.71 10.49
N GLN A 90 11.61 7.28 10.89
CA GLN A 90 10.52 6.96 9.98
C GLN A 90 9.50 8.09 9.97
N SER A 91 8.93 8.36 8.81
CA SER A 91 7.81 9.31 8.71
C SER A 91 6.58 8.76 9.45
N GLY A 92 5.79 9.64 10.08
CA GLY A 92 4.51 9.25 10.69
C GLY A 92 3.52 8.65 9.69
N TYR A 93 3.64 9.03 8.42
CA TYR A 93 2.82 8.55 7.31
C TYR A 93 3.58 7.56 6.42
N PHE A 94 4.45 6.73 7.02
CA PHE A 94 5.12 5.62 6.34
C PHE A 94 4.14 4.52 5.91
N PHE A 95 3.09 4.28 6.70
CA PHE A 95 2.04 3.30 6.39
C PHE A 95 1.10 3.82 5.30
N GLY A 96 0.78 2.96 4.33
CA GLY A 96 -0.06 3.31 3.18
C GLY A 96 -0.74 2.10 2.55
N PHE A 97 -1.56 2.36 1.53
CA PHE A 97 -2.37 1.34 0.85
C PHE A 97 -2.09 1.30 -0.65
N SER A 98 -2.31 0.15 -1.26
CA SER A 98 -2.43 0.01 -2.72
C SER A 98 -3.85 -0.43 -3.05
N VAL A 99 -4.48 0.24 -4.01
CA VAL A 99 -5.82 -0.05 -4.52
C VAL A 99 -5.69 -0.45 -6.00
N GLU A 100 -6.26 -1.60 -6.34
CA GLU A 100 -6.35 -2.04 -7.73
C GLU A 100 -7.25 -1.09 -8.52
N PHE A 101 -6.78 -0.61 -9.67
CA PHE A 101 -7.45 0.45 -10.43
C PHE A 101 -8.88 0.03 -10.81
N SER A 102 -9.06 -1.21 -11.24
CA SER A 102 -10.38 -1.76 -11.60
C SER A 102 -11.43 -1.77 -10.48
N VAL A 103 -11.01 -1.65 -9.20
CA VAL A 103 -11.93 -1.63 -8.05
C VAL A 103 -11.92 -0.28 -7.32
N ALA A 104 -11.30 0.76 -7.91
CA ALA A 104 -11.29 2.08 -7.30
C ALA A 104 -12.71 2.61 -7.03
N ASN A 105 -13.70 2.26 -7.87
CA ASN A 105 -15.10 2.62 -7.64
C ASN A 105 -15.79 1.88 -6.49
N GLN A 106 -15.20 0.81 -5.99
CA GLN A 106 -15.73 0.02 -4.87
C GLN A 106 -15.11 0.47 -3.55
N VAL A 107 -13.83 0.87 -3.59
CA VAL A 107 -13.06 1.24 -2.41
C VAL A 107 -13.17 2.73 -2.09
N LEU A 108 -13.05 3.61 -3.09
CA LEU A 108 -12.93 5.05 -2.89
C LEU A 108 -14.29 5.78 -2.94
N GLY A 109 -15.21 5.28 -3.76
CA GLY A 109 -16.51 5.89 -4.01
C GLY A 109 -17.07 5.49 -5.37
N THR A 110 -18.37 5.66 -5.61
CA THR A 110 -18.95 5.24 -6.90
C THR A 110 -18.67 6.23 -8.04
N ASN A 111 -18.39 7.49 -7.70
CA ASN A 111 -18.07 8.62 -8.58
C ASN A 111 -17.54 9.79 -7.71
N SER A 112 -17.18 10.92 -8.33
CA SER A 112 -16.65 12.08 -7.60
C SER A 112 -17.65 12.74 -6.63
N THR A 113 -18.95 12.51 -6.79
CA THR A 113 -20.00 13.10 -5.93
C THR A 113 -20.43 12.16 -4.80
N ARG A 114 -20.07 10.88 -4.85
CA ARG A 114 -20.45 9.87 -3.86
C ARG A 114 -19.24 9.04 -3.44
N LEU A 115 -18.55 9.58 -2.44
CA LEU A 115 -17.37 8.98 -1.82
C LEU A 115 -17.75 7.85 -0.84
N ALA A 116 -16.85 6.89 -0.64
CA ALA A 116 -17.03 5.81 0.32
C ALA A 116 -16.73 6.31 1.74
N VAL A 117 -17.79 6.56 2.53
CA VAL A 117 -17.68 7.01 3.93
C VAL A 117 -16.80 6.09 4.79
N PRO A 118 -16.86 4.74 4.68
CA PRO A 118 -15.96 3.87 5.45
C PRO A 118 -14.48 4.10 5.14
N PHE A 119 -14.14 4.35 3.87
CA PHE A 119 -12.77 4.67 3.46
C PHE A 119 -12.32 6.00 4.07
N LEU A 120 -13.16 7.04 3.99
CA LEU A 120 -12.87 8.34 4.60
C LEU A 120 -12.63 8.25 6.12
N ASN A 121 -13.47 7.50 6.83
CA ASN A 121 -13.32 7.28 8.28
C ASN A 121 -12.00 6.57 8.61
N LEU A 122 -11.62 5.57 7.82
CA LEU A 122 -10.34 4.88 7.99
C LEU A 122 -9.16 5.84 7.76
N MET A 123 -9.18 6.62 6.68
CA MET A 123 -8.13 7.60 6.38
C MET A 123 -8.04 8.67 7.47
N ALA A 124 -9.18 9.17 7.97
CA ALA A 124 -9.24 10.14 9.07
C ALA A 124 -8.60 9.61 10.36
N ASN A 125 -8.80 8.33 10.69
CA ASN A 125 -8.18 7.71 11.85
C ASN A 125 -6.67 7.54 11.70
N ILE A 126 -6.20 7.20 10.51
CA ILE A 126 -4.76 6.99 10.25
C ILE A 126 -4.05 8.34 10.19
N GLN A 127 -4.60 9.33 9.48
CA GLN A 127 -3.99 10.67 9.42
C GLN A 127 -3.89 11.32 10.80
N ALA A 128 -4.84 11.06 11.71
CA ALA A 128 -4.81 11.64 13.06
C ALA A 128 -3.57 11.21 13.86
N ARG A 129 -2.95 10.09 13.49
CA ARG A 129 -1.72 9.57 14.09
C ARG A 129 -0.49 9.81 13.23
N GLY A 130 -0.63 9.61 11.92
CA GLY A 130 0.47 9.67 10.97
C GLY A 130 0.70 11.02 10.30
N GLY A 131 -0.27 11.94 10.38
CA GLY A 131 -0.27 13.24 9.71
C GLY A 131 -0.77 13.21 8.26
N SER A 132 -0.59 12.09 7.55
CA SER A 132 -1.02 11.88 6.15
C SER A 132 -1.24 10.38 5.90
N VAL A 133 -1.85 10.01 4.77
CA VAL A 133 -1.91 8.63 4.28
C VAL A 133 -1.52 8.59 2.82
N ARG A 134 -0.58 7.72 2.44
CA ARG A 134 -0.18 7.53 1.05
C ARG A 134 -0.94 6.35 0.45
N VAL A 135 -1.58 6.59 -0.68
CA VAL A 135 -2.37 5.58 -1.38
C VAL A 135 -1.92 5.47 -2.84
N ARG A 136 -1.60 4.26 -3.27
CA ARG A 136 -1.25 3.94 -4.65
C ARG A 136 -2.47 3.40 -5.38
N VAL A 137 -2.84 3.98 -6.51
CA VAL A 137 -3.86 3.45 -7.41
C VAL A 137 -3.16 2.88 -8.64
N GLY A 138 -3.29 1.57 -8.86
CA GLY A 138 -2.59 0.88 -9.94
C GLY A 138 -2.90 -0.61 -9.98
N GLY A 139 -1.88 -1.45 -10.14
CA GLY A 139 -1.99 -2.91 -10.15
C GLY A 139 -2.04 -3.46 -11.57
N ASN A 140 -2.33 -4.74 -11.74
CA ASN A 140 -2.33 -5.37 -13.07
C ASN A 140 -3.31 -4.68 -14.05
N THR A 141 -4.42 -4.17 -13.54
CA THR A 141 -5.43 -3.47 -14.34
C THR A 141 -4.99 -2.08 -14.79
N GLN A 142 -3.96 -1.50 -14.18
CA GLN A 142 -3.41 -0.21 -14.63
C GLN A 142 -2.87 -0.32 -16.05
N ASP A 143 -2.29 -1.47 -16.39
CA ASP A 143 -1.66 -1.69 -17.68
C ASP A 143 -2.68 -1.80 -18.82
N TYR A 144 -3.97 -1.89 -18.52
CA TYR A 144 -5.03 -1.82 -19.53
C TYR A 144 -5.90 -0.58 -19.41
N ALA A 145 -5.54 0.37 -18.54
CA ALA A 145 -6.34 1.55 -18.29
C ALA A 145 -6.30 2.54 -19.47
N THR A 146 -7.47 2.89 -20.00
CA THR A 146 -7.63 3.93 -21.04
C THR A 146 -8.65 4.97 -20.57
N MET A 147 -8.25 6.25 -20.63
CA MET A 147 -9.12 7.35 -20.25
C MET A 147 -10.04 7.75 -21.40
N PHE A 148 -11.33 7.91 -21.11
CA PHE A 148 -12.36 8.41 -22.01
C PHE A 148 -13.05 9.64 -21.40
N PRO A 149 -13.54 10.60 -22.21
CA PRO A 149 -14.25 11.77 -21.69
C PRO A 149 -15.53 11.39 -20.93
N SER A 150 -16.23 10.35 -21.37
CA SER A 150 -17.43 9.81 -20.74
C SER A 150 -17.60 8.33 -21.06
N LEU A 151 -18.37 7.60 -20.24
CA LEU A 151 -18.73 6.21 -20.47
C LEU A 151 -20.25 6.03 -20.45
N PRO A 152 -20.77 4.97 -21.12
CA PRO A 152 -22.20 4.66 -21.11
C PRO A 152 -22.78 4.55 -19.69
N GLY A 153 -23.95 5.15 -19.49
CA GLY A 153 -24.65 5.13 -18.21
C GLY A 153 -23.99 5.99 -17.12
N GLY A 154 -23.10 6.92 -17.49
CA GLY A 154 -22.47 7.84 -16.53
C GLY A 154 -21.49 7.17 -15.57
N LYS A 155 -20.98 5.98 -15.94
CA LYS A 155 -20.01 5.24 -15.12
C LYS A 155 -18.65 5.94 -15.15
N MET A 156 -17.92 5.92 -14.04
CA MET A 156 -16.52 6.35 -14.00
C MET A 156 -15.53 5.25 -14.39
N LEU A 157 -15.94 3.98 -14.28
CA LEU A 157 -15.15 2.80 -14.60
C LEU A 157 -15.99 1.75 -15.33
N LEU A 158 -15.41 1.13 -16.34
CA LEU A 158 -15.99 0.00 -17.06
C LEU A 158 -14.89 -1.00 -17.40
N LYS A 159 -15.04 -2.24 -16.92
CA LYS A 159 -14.22 -3.36 -17.37
C LYS A 159 -14.86 -3.91 -18.64
N GLN A 160 -14.17 -3.83 -19.78
CA GLN A 160 -14.63 -4.52 -20.97
C GLN A 160 -14.42 -6.02 -20.81
N ALA A 161 -15.42 -6.81 -21.18
CA ALA A 161 -15.26 -8.24 -21.30
C ALA A 161 -14.29 -8.50 -22.46
N GLN A 162 -13.44 -9.53 -22.32
CA GLN A 162 -12.66 -10.02 -23.44
C GLN A 162 -13.65 -10.50 -24.51
N ASP A 163 -13.54 -10.01 -25.75
CA ASP A 163 -14.27 -10.63 -26.84
C ASP A 163 -13.68 -12.03 -27.05
N THR A 164 -14.46 -13.06 -26.73
CA THR A 164 -14.04 -14.45 -26.93
C THR A 164 -13.85 -14.80 -28.41
N ALA A 165 -14.37 -13.99 -29.34
CA ALA A 165 -14.18 -14.15 -30.78
C ALA A 165 -12.87 -13.52 -31.29
N ASN A 166 -12.32 -12.52 -30.61
CA ASN A 166 -11.05 -11.87 -30.93
C ASN A 166 -10.12 -11.96 -29.72
N PRO A 167 -9.40 -13.08 -29.53
CA PRO A 167 -8.54 -13.30 -28.37
C PRO A 167 -7.37 -12.31 -28.26
N THR A 168 -7.13 -11.49 -29.30
CA THR A 168 -6.18 -10.38 -29.31
C THR A 168 -6.68 -9.12 -28.59
N ASP A 169 -8.00 -8.98 -28.38
CA ASP A 169 -8.55 -7.87 -27.59
C ASP A 169 -8.27 -8.12 -26.12
N THR A 170 -7.25 -7.44 -25.60
CA THR A 170 -6.96 -7.53 -24.17
C THR A 170 -8.02 -6.76 -23.38
N PRO A 171 -8.60 -7.31 -22.30
CA PRO A 171 -9.67 -6.65 -21.56
C PRO A 171 -9.26 -5.25 -21.10
N ALA A 172 -9.84 -4.21 -21.70
CA ALA A 172 -9.52 -2.84 -21.34
C ALA A 172 -10.24 -2.41 -20.05
N LEU A 173 -9.53 -1.66 -19.21
CA LEU A 173 -10.15 -0.89 -18.14
C LEU A 173 -10.43 0.51 -18.69
N LEU A 174 -11.69 0.81 -18.98
CA LEU A 174 -12.06 2.15 -19.41
C LEU A 174 -12.40 2.99 -18.18
N PHE A 175 -11.90 4.21 -18.13
CA PHE A 175 -12.20 5.12 -17.02
C PHE A 175 -12.38 6.56 -17.50
N THR A 176 -13.00 7.39 -16.67
CA THR A 176 -13.17 8.84 -16.95
C THR A 176 -12.35 9.68 -15.98
N PRO A 177 -12.11 10.98 -16.27
CA PRO A 177 -11.50 11.91 -15.32
C PRO A 177 -12.20 11.99 -13.96
N ASP A 178 -13.44 11.51 -13.87
CA ASP A 178 -14.22 11.46 -12.62
C ASP A 178 -13.53 10.64 -11.51
N VAL A 179 -12.72 9.64 -11.87
CA VAL A 179 -11.87 8.92 -10.91
C VAL A 179 -10.87 9.86 -10.23
N LEU A 180 -10.27 10.78 -11.00
CA LEU A 180 -9.28 11.73 -10.50
C LEU A 180 -9.95 12.81 -9.64
N TYR A 181 -11.13 13.29 -10.04
CA TYR A 181 -11.93 14.20 -9.22
C TYR A 181 -12.40 13.55 -7.91
N MET A 182 -12.75 12.26 -7.93
CA MET A 182 -13.06 11.50 -6.72
C MET A 182 -11.85 11.45 -5.77
N MET A 183 -10.66 11.15 -6.29
CA MET A 183 -9.41 11.19 -5.51
C MET A 183 -9.12 12.59 -4.95
N ALA A 184 -9.31 13.65 -5.75
CA ALA A 184 -9.15 15.03 -5.30
C ALA A 184 -10.14 15.40 -4.18
N ASN A 185 -11.41 15.01 -4.32
CA ASN A 185 -12.45 15.27 -3.33
C ASN A 185 -12.18 14.51 -2.01
N ILE A 186 -11.61 13.31 -2.08
CA ILE A 186 -11.10 12.62 -0.88
C ILE A 186 -10.00 13.46 -0.23
N SER A 187 -9.01 13.91 -1.00
CA SER A 187 -7.90 14.70 -0.47
C SER A 187 -8.30 16.08 0.06
N ALA A 188 -9.46 16.59 -0.34
CA ALA A 188 -10.05 17.83 0.20
C ALA A 188 -10.67 17.62 1.60
N LEU A 189 -11.00 16.38 1.97
CA LEU A 189 -11.62 16.03 3.25
C LEU A 189 -10.62 15.44 4.24
N VAL A 190 -9.68 14.65 3.74
CA VAL A 190 -8.64 13.96 4.52
C VAL A 190 -7.29 14.12 3.82
N ASN A 191 -6.20 14.20 4.58
CA ASN A 191 -4.85 14.36 4.05
C ASN A 191 -4.35 13.04 3.44
N VAL A 192 -4.84 12.73 2.24
CA VAL A 192 -4.42 11.59 1.43
C VAL A 192 -3.56 12.09 0.27
N GLU A 193 -2.42 11.45 0.08
CA GLU A 193 -1.48 11.64 -1.02
C GLU A 193 -1.49 10.43 -1.95
N TRP A 194 -1.34 10.66 -3.24
CA TRP A 194 -1.56 9.64 -4.28
C TRP A 194 -0.30 9.31 -5.07
N TYR A 195 -0.03 8.01 -5.20
CA TYR A 195 0.74 7.47 -6.32
C TYR A 195 -0.22 6.97 -7.40
N LEU A 196 0.02 7.31 -8.66
CA LEU A 196 -0.86 6.93 -9.76
C LEU A 196 -0.13 6.10 -10.81
N GLY A 197 -0.69 4.94 -11.15
CA GLY A 197 -0.18 4.06 -12.20
C GLY A 197 -0.37 4.63 -13.60
N ILE A 198 0.68 4.58 -14.42
CA ILE A 198 0.64 4.85 -15.86
C ILE A 198 0.73 3.51 -16.60
N PRO A 199 -0.13 3.24 -17.59
CA PRO A 199 -0.04 2.03 -18.40
C PRO A 199 1.28 1.95 -19.20
N LEU A 200 1.91 0.78 -19.25
CA LEU A 200 3.09 0.49 -20.07
C LEU A 200 2.98 -0.81 -20.89
N ASN A 201 1.84 -1.50 -20.91
CA ASN A 201 1.67 -2.70 -21.75
C ASN A 201 1.85 -2.47 -23.26
N ASP A 202 1.79 -1.23 -23.77
CA ASP A 202 2.00 -0.85 -25.18
C ASP A 202 2.87 0.41 -25.23
N THR A 203 4.05 0.29 -25.86
CA THR A 203 5.00 1.40 -26.07
C THR A 203 4.87 2.09 -27.41
N ALA A 204 4.14 1.51 -28.36
CA ALA A 204 3.82 2.18 -29.61
C ALA A 204 2.73 3.25 -29.40
N ASN A 205 1.80 3.02 -28.47
CA ASN A 205 0.71 3.93 -28.14
C ASN A 205 0.66 4.25 -26.64
N LEU A 206 1.57 5.14 -26.19
CA LEU A 206 1.61 5.56 -24.78
C LEU A 206 0.31 6.29 -24.38
N ARG A 207 -0.38 5.76 -23.37
CA ARG A 207 -1.63 6.29 -22.82
C ARG A 207 -1.37 7.25 -21.66
N LEU A 208 -0.84 8.43 -22.00
CA LEU A 208 -0.39 9.44 -21.02
C LEU A 208 -1.48 10.41 -20.57
N GLN A 209 -2.70 10.32 -21.11
CA GLN A 209 -3.79 11.24 -20.77
C GLN A 209 -4.13 11.20 -19.27
N ILE A 210 -3.88 10.05 -18.61
CA ILE A 210 -4.05 9.94 -17.16
C ILE A 210 -3.11 10.87 -16.40
N ALA A 211 -1.85 10.98 -16.84
CA ALA A 211 -0.86 11.83 -16.18
C ALA A 211 -1.18 13.31 -16.43
N GLU A 212 -1.51 13.66 -17.67
CA GLU A 212 -1.91 15.00 -18.09
C GLU A 212 -3.13 15.52 -17.31
N ALA A 213 -4.12 14.65 -17.05
CA ALA A 213 -5.30 15.02 -16.28
C ALA A 213 -5.02 15.01 -14.77
N ALA A 214 -4.22 14.08 -14.27
CA ALA A 214 -3.97 13.92 -12.84
C ALA A 214 -3.22 15.11 -12.23
N GLU A 215 -2.24 15.68 -12.93
CA GLU A 215 -1.46 16.80 -12.40
C GLU A 215 -2.30 18.03 -12.04
N PRO A 216 -3.13 18.61 -12.94
CA PRO A 216 -3.94 19.75 -12.58
C PRO A 216 -5.07 19.41 -11.61
N ILE A 217 -5.59 18.17 -11.63
CA ILE A 217 -6.72 17.76 -10.77
C ILE A 217 -6.27 17.47 -9.33
N LEU A 218 -5.16 16.75 -9.16
CA LEU A 218 -4.66 16.33 -7.85
C LEU A 218 -3.62 17.31 -7.27
N GLY A 219 -2.93 18.08 -8.12
CA GLY A 219 -1.95 19.09 -7.70
C GLY A 219 -0.92 18.54 -6.73
N ASP A 220 -0.81 19.15 -5.56
CA ASP A 220 0.15 18.75 -4.52
C ASP A 220 -0.16 17.41 -3.85
N LYS A 221 -1.37 16.89 -4.04
CA LYS A 221 -1.76 15.56 -3.54
C LYS A 221 -1.28 14.45 -4.46
N LEU A 222 -0.79 14.75 -5.65
CA LEU A 222 -0.08 13.79 -6.49
C LEU A 222 1.41 13.80 -6.14
N ILE A 223 1.88 12.72 -5.50
CA ILE A 223 3.27 12.60 -5.03
C ILE A 223 4.16 11.80 -5.98
N GLY A 224 3.57 11.05 -6.90
CA GLY A 224 4.33 10.44 -7.99
C GLY A 224 3.52 9.58 -8.94
N PHE A 225 4.15 9.29 -10.07
CA PHE A 225 3.65 8.33 -11.05
C PHE A 225 4.42 7.02 -10.96
N GLN A 226 3.74 5.93 -11.30
CA GLN A 226 4.34 4.60 -11.37
C GLN A 226 4.10 4.00 -12.76
N VAL A 227 5.16 3.86 -13.55
CA VAL A 227 5.05 3.41 -14.94
C VAL A 227 5.08 1.89 -14.99
N GLY A 228 3.99 1.30 -15.48
CA GLY A 228 3.80 -0.15 -15.53
C GLY A 228 3.62 -0.82 -14.17
N ASN A 229 3.10 -2.04 -14.18
CA ASN A 229 2.98 -2.90 -13.02
C ASN A 229 3.71 -4.22 -13.25
N GLU A 230 4.67 -4.57 -12.38
CA GLU A 230 5.41 -5.83 -12.45
C GLU A 230 5.97 -6.13 -13.86
N PRO A 231 6.81 -5.22 -14.41
CA PRO A 231 7.34 -5.37 -15.78
C PRO A 231 8.18 -6.62 -15.98
N ASP A 232 8.67 -7.23 -14.90
CA ASP A 232 9.31 -8.55 -14.90
C ASP A 232 8.37 -9.69 -15.29
N GLN A 233 7.06 -9.51 -15.14
CA GLN A 233 6.02 -10.47 -15.55
C GLN A 233 5.45 -10.20 -16.94
N TYR A 234 5.84 -9.12 -17.62
CA TYR A 234 5.35 -8.80 -18.97
C TYR A 234 5.55 -9.92 -20.01
N PRO A 235 6.68 -10.66 -20.01
CA PRO A 235 6.82 -11.86 -20.82
C PRO A 235 5.73 -12.91 -20.58
N LEU A 236 5.40 -13.17 -19.31
CA LEU A 236 4.45 -14.19 -18.90
C LEU A 236 3.02 -13.80 -19.26
N HIS A 237 2.70 -12.51 -19.16
CA HIS A 237 1.39 -11.95 -19.51
C HIS A 237 1.26 -11.58 -21.00
N GLN A 238 2.25 -11.95 -21.82
CA GLN A 238 2.27 -11.71 -23.26
C GLN A 238 2.16 -10.22 -23.66
N HIS A 239 2.59 -9.30 -22.78
CA HIS A 239 2.72 -7.87 -23.11
C HIS A 239 4.01 -7.55 -23.83
N ARG A 240 5.01 -8.42 -23.64
CA ARG A 240 6.33 -8.28 -24.22
C ARG A 240 6.85 -9.65 -24.66
N PRO A 241 7.83 -9.68 -25.57
CA PRO A 241 8.49 -10.92 -25.96
C PRO A 241 9.13 -11.63 -24.76
N PRO A 242 9.33 -12.96 -24.83
CA PRO A 242 10.02 -13.74 -23.78
C PRO A 242 11.41 -13.24 -23.39
N THR A 243 12.07 -12.46 -24.27
CA THR A 243 13.40 -11.89 -24.06
C THR A 243 13.38 -10.55 -23.33
N TYR A 244 12.22 -10.02 -22.97
CA TYR A 244 12.09 -8.72 -22.31
C TYR A 244 12.65 -8.78 -20.89
N GLY A 245 13.59 -7.88 -20.59
CA GLY A 245 14.24 -7.80 -19.28
C GLY A 245 14.48 -6.36 -18.83
N PRO A 246 15.26 -6.17 -17.74
CA PRO A 246 15.44 -4.85 -17.12
C PRO A 246 15.92 -3.76 -18.08
N ALA A 247 16.84 -4.08 -18.99
CA ALA A 247 17.34 -3.10 -19.97
C ALA A 247 16.25 -2.62 -20.95
N ASN A 248 15.35 -3.52 -21.36
CA ASN A 248 14.21 -3.15 -22.21
C ASN A 248 13.23 -2.27 -21.44
N PHE A 249 12.93 -2.63 -20.18
CA PHE A 249 12.08 -1.80 -19.33
C PHE A 249 12.67 -0.42 -19.07
N SER A 250 13.98 -0.30 -18.82
CA SER A 250 14.63 1.00 -18.69
C SER A 250 14.50 1.86 -19.95
N ALA A 251 14.57 1.25 -21.14
CA ALA A 251 14.34 1.96 -22.40
C ALA A 251 12.88 2.39 -22.55
N ASP A 252 11.92 1.50 -22.29
CA ASP A 252 10.49 1.78 -22.34
C ASP A 252 10.10 2.88 -21.33
N PHE A 253 10.64 2.83 -20.11
CA PHE A 253 10.47 3.87 -19.09
C PHE A 253 11.00 5.22 -19.58
N GLY A 254 12.16 5.22 -20.24
CA GLY A 254 12.76 6.42 -20.83
C GLY A 254 11.85 7.08 -21.89
N LEU A 255 11.08 6.30 -22.65
CA LEU A 255 10.08 6.83 -23.58
C LEU A 255 8.96 7.57 -22.86
N VAL A 256 8.46 7.01 -21.75
CA VAL A 256 7.41 7.65 -20.94
C VAL A 256 7.94 8.92 -20.27
N ASP A 257 9.13 8.86 -19.66
CA ASP A 257 9.75 10.00 -19.01
C ASP A 257 9.96 11.16 -20.00
N ALA A 258 10.53 10.88 -21.18
CA ALA A 258 10.70 11.88 -22.23
C ALA A 258 9.37 12.48 -22.70
N ALA A 259 8.32 11.66 -22.84
CA ALA A 259 7.01 12.12 -23.28
C ALA A 259 6.31 12.98 -22.22
N LEU A 260 6.42 12.66 -20.94
CA LEU A 260 5.87 13.47 -19.85
C LEU A 260 6.60 14.80 -19.70
N LEU A 261 7.93 14.81 -19.84
CA LEU A 261 8.73 16.04 -19.81
C LEU A 261 8.31 17.05 -20.91
N PHE A 262 7.93 16.56 -22.09
CA PHE A 262 7.45 17.43 -23.17
C PHE A 262 6.05 17.99 -22.91
N ARG A 263 5.20 17.29 -22.15
CA ARG A 263 3.77 17.61 -22.00
C ARG A 263 3.43 18.37 -20.72
N VAL A 264 4.30 18.35 -19.71
CA VAL A 264 4.06 18.93 -18.40
C VAL A 264 4.91 20.18 -18.19
N ASN A 265 4.25 21.31 -17.90
CA ASN A 265 4.89 22.62 -17.78
C ASN A 265 5.67 22.78 -16.45
N GLY A 266 6.83 22.13 -16.35
CA GLY A 266 7.97 22.58 -15.54
C GLY A 266 8.07 22.12 -14.07
N SER A 267 7.07 21.46 -13.48
CA SER A 267 7.15 20.96 -12.09
C SER A 267 7.26 19.44 -12.02
N ARG A 268 8.48 18.89 -11.94
CA ARG A 268 8.71 17.44 -11.87
C ARG A 268 8.06 16.81 -10.62
N LYS A 269 7.00 16.02 -10.79
CA LYS A 269 6.60 15.00 -9.79
C LYS A 269 7.37 13.70 -10.05
N LYS A 270 7.74 12.96 -9.00
CA LYS A 270 8.65 11.80 -9.13
C LYS A 270 7.97 10.64 -9.88
N CYS A 271 8.62 10.14 -10.92
CA CYS A 271 8.21 8.94 -11.65
C CYS A 271 9.05 7.75 -11.18
N GLY A 272 8.43 6.61 -10.88
CA GLY A 272 9.12 5.43 -10.33
C GLY A 272 8.65 4.10 -10.91
N THR A 273 9.36 3.03 -10.58
CA THR A 273 9.10 1.67 -11.04
C THR A 273 8.29 0.91 -9.99
N SER A 274 7.42 0.00 -10.43
CA SER A 274 6.57 -0.82 -9.55
C SER A 274 7.31 -1.96 -8.86
N THR A 275 8.41 -2.40 -9.47
CA THR A 275 9.38 -3.32 -8.89
C THR A 275 10.46 -2.52 -8.17
N LEU A 276 10.71 -2.89 -6.91
CA LEU A 276 11.80 -2.37 -6.08
C LEU A 276 13.16 -2.76 -6.68
N SER A 277 13.58 -2.05 -7.72
CA SER A 277 14.99 -1.89 -8.05
C SER A 277 15.33 -0.44 -7.76
N ARG A 278 16.14 -0.22 -6.72
CA ARG A 278 16.62 1.09 -6.29
C ARG A 278 17.01 1.92 -7.53
N PRO A 279 16.48 3.13 -7.72
CA PRO A 279 17.19 4.12 -8.50
C PRO A 279 18.53 4.35 -7.79
N LEU A 280 19.64 4.24 -8.53
CA LEU A 280 20.92 4.78 -8.09
C LEU A 280 20.69 6.24 -7.73
N ALA A 281 20.70 6.53 -6.43
CA ALA A 281 20.70 7.89 -5.94
C ALA A 281 21.99 8.55 -6.47
N GLU A 282 21.84 9.56 -7.31
CA GLU A 282 22.90 10.54 -7.51
C GLU A 282 23.15 11.20 -6.15
N SER A 283 24.29 10.87 -5.56
CA SER A 283 24.88 11.64 -4.48
C SER A 283 25.31 13.00 -5.01
N ARG A 284 24.66 14.06 -4.55
CA ARG A 284 25.29 15.35 -4.31
C ARG A 284 24.85 15.87 -2.95
#